data_AF-A0A182TBJ6-F1
#
_entry.id   AF-A0A182TBJ6-F1
#
_cell.length_a   1.000
_cell.length_b   1.000
_cell.length_c   1.000
_cell.angle_alpha   90.00
_cell.angle_beta   90.00
_cell.angle_gamma   90.00
#
_symmetry.space_group_name_H-M   'P 1'
#
loop_
_entity.id
_entity.type
_entity.pdbx_description
1 polymer ?
#
loop_
_entity_poly.entity_id
_entity_poly.type
_entity_poly.pdbx_seq_one_letter_code
_entity_poly.pdbx_strand_id
1 'polypeptide(L)'
;MMEAYSHSYPLRYGDIHSAALPKFALPVIDTFLSFANPKLREKISCYSTVAEMEKYFETPLKPTLYGGALNLEEANRDLWKRFEEQREVVLGLDRMEIDLDYYSSRWNFEGTTPDEIAAGAMFKRLSMC
;
A
#
# COMPACT_ATOMS: atom_id res chain seq x y z
N MET A 1 -12.51 3.76 -6.54
CA MET A 1 -11.93 3.16 -5.32
C MET A 1 -10.85 2.13 -5.65
N MET A 2 -11.09 1.19 -6.57
CA MET A 2 -10.10 0.17 -6.95
C MET A 2 -8.85 0.71 -7.66
N GLU A 3 -9.00 1.73 -8.51
CA GLU A 3 -7.88 2.46 -9.12
C GLU A 3 -6.90 3.01 -8.08
N ALA A 4 -7.40 3.40 -6.89
CA ALA A 4 -6.53 3.90 -5.84
C ALA A 4 -5.67 2.80 -5.21
N TYR A 5 -6.22 1.58 -5.10
CA TYR A 5 -5.48 0.42 -4.62
C TYR A 5 -4.43 -0.07 -5.62
N SER A 6 -4.63 0.12 -6.92
CA SER A 6 -3.65 -0.32 -7.93
C SER A 6 -2.66 0.77 -8.36
N HIS A 7 -3.03 2.05 -8.30
CA HIS A 7 -2.25 3.14 -8.92
C HIS A 7 -1.98 4.35 -8.04
N SER A 8 -2.60 4.50 -6.86
CA SER A 8 -2.36 5.68 -6.01
C SER A 8 -1.18 5.54 -5.05
N TYR A 9 -0.82 4.31 -4.66
CA TYR A 9 0.32 4.07 -3.78
C TYR A 9 1.32 3.14 -4.45
N PRO A 10 2.62 3.45 -4.43
CA PRO A 10 3.68 2.57 -4.94
C PRO A 10 3.96 1.44 -3.94
N LEU A 11 2.90 0.78 -3.44
CA LEU A 11 2.97 -0.32 -2.48
C LEU A 11 2.56 -1.62 -3.17
N ARG A 12 3.42 -2.64 -3.05
CA ARG A 12 3.11 -3.99 -3.55
C ARG A 12 2.41 -4.78 -2.45
N TYR A 13 1.09 -4.87 -2.53
CA TYR A 13 0.32 -5.77 -1.66
C TYR A 13 0.80 -7.21 -1.84
N GLY A 14 1.16 -7.86 -0.73
CA GLY A 14 1.47 -9.28 -0.66
C GLY A 14 0.18 -10.08 -0.63
N ASP A 15 -0.28 -10.40 0.57
CA ASP A 15 -1.56 -11.08 0.82
C ASP A 15 -2.40 -10.28 1.83
N ILE A 16 -3.72 -10.35 1.67
CA ILE A 16 -4.70 -9.71 2.54
C ILE A 16 -5.54 -10.82 3.18
N HIS A 17 -5.39 -11.00 4.48
CA HIS A 17 -6.09 -12.03 5.24
C HIS A 17 -7.15 -11.41 6.14
N SER A 18 -8.35 -12.00 6.15
CA SER A 18 -9.41 -11.66 7.10
C SER A 18 -10.02 -12.92 7.68
N ALA A 19 -10.49 -12.88 8.92
CA ALA A 19 -11.09 -14.03 9.60
C ALA A 19 -12.30 -13.61 10.43
N ALA A 20 -13.23 -14.55 10.62
CA ALA A 20 -14.40 -14.40 11.50
C ALA A 20 -15.25 -13.15 11.18
N LEU A 21 -15.38 -12.83 9.89
CA LEU A 21 -16.19 -11.71 9.44
C LEU A 21 -17.68 -11.94 9.77
N PRO A 22 -18.40 -10.93 10.27
CA PRO A 22 -19.84 -11.01 10.46
C PRO A 22 -20.56 -11.34 9.14
N LYS A 23 -21.64 -12.11 9.19
CA LYS A 23 -22.37 -12.54 7.98
C LYS A 23 -22.84 -11.38 7.09
N PHE A 24 -23.13 -10.22 7.67
CA PHE A 24 -23.53 -9.03 6.92
C PHE A 24 -22.37 -8.39 6.13
N ALA A 25 -21.11 -8.72 6.43
CA ALA A 25 -19.94 -8.20 5.73
C ALA A 25 -19.69 -8.94 4.40
N LEU A 26 -20.24 -10.15 4.22
CA LEU A 26 -20.03 -10.95 3.00
C LEU A 26 -20.52 -10.23 1.73
N PRO A 27 -21.76 -9.68 1.67
CA PRO A 27 -22.22 -8.95 0.48
C PRO A 27 -21.39 -7.71 0.18
N VAL A 28 -20.86 -7.05 1.22
CA VAL A 28 -20.00 -5.88 1.09
C VAL A 28 -18.68 -6.27 0.45
N ILE A 29 -18.07 -7.36 0.93
CA ILE A 29 -16.81 -7.89 0.38
C ILE A 29 -17.00 -8.37 -1.05
N ASP A 30 -18.08 -9.10 -1.35
CA ASP A 30 -18.39 -9.55 -2.71
C ASP A 30 -18.54 -8.36 -3.66
N THR A 31 -19.18 -7.28 -3.19
CA THR A 31 -19.31 -6.04 -3.96
C THR A 31 -17.92 -5.42 -4.22
N PHE A 32 -17.07 -5.28 -3.21
CA PHE A 32 -15.70 -4.77 -3.41
C PHE A 32 -14.87 -5.65 -4.35
N LEU A 33 -14.96 -6.97 -4.20
CA LEU A 33 -14.26 -7.94 -5.04
C LEU A 33 -14.79 -7.98 -6.49
N SER A 34 -16.01 -7.52 -6.75
CA SER A 34 -16.55 -7.40 -8.11
C SER A 34 -15.87 -6.29 -8.92
N PHE A 35 -15.35 -5.26 -8.24
CA PHE A 35 -14.58 -4.19 -8.87
C PHE A 35 -13.07 -4.51 -8.91
N ALA A 36 -12.63 -5.53 -8.18
CA ALA A 36 -11.23 -5.91 -8.10
C ALA A 36 -10.73 -6.57 -9.39
N ASN A 37 -9.54 -6.17 -9.83
CA ASN A 37 -8.86 -6.90 -10.90
C ASN A 37 -8.47 -8.32 -10.43
N PRO A 38 -8.26 -9.28 -11.35
CA PRO A 38 -7.93 -10.66 -10.97
C PRO A 38 -6.72 -10.77 -10.04
N LYS A 39 -5.67 -9.97 -10.31
CA LYS A 39 -4.43 -9.95 -9.52
C LYS A 39 -4.62 -9.53 -8.07
N LEU A 40 -5.57 -8.63 -7.78
CA LEU A 40 -5.88 -8.23 -6.40
C LEU A 40 -6.83 -9.22 -5.74
N ARG A 41 -7.82 -9.74 -6.49
CA ARG A 41 -8.74 -10.74 -5.97
C ARG A 41 -8.00 -11.99 -5.49
N GLU A 42 -6.98 -12.44 -6.21
CA GLU A 42 -6.13 -13.58 -5.82
C GLU A 42 -5.39 -13.38 -4.49
N LYS A 43 -5.15 -12.13 -4.09
CA LYS A 43 -4.43 -11.79 -2.84
C LYS A 43 -5.35 -11.72 -1.63
N ILE A 44 -6.66 -11.67 -1.81
CA ILE A 44 -7.61 -11.47 -0.72
C ILE A 44 -8.19 -12.83 -0.31
N SER A 45 -7.90 -13.25 0.92
CA SER A 45 -8.41 -14.48 1.51
C SER A 45 -9.28 -14.18 2.73
N CYS A 46 -10.52 -14.69 2.71
CA CYS A 46 -11.46 -14.56 3.82
C CYS A 46 -11.71 -15.93 4.45
N TYR A 47 -11.29 -16.10 5.69
CA TYR A 47 -11.42 -17.34 6.45
C TYR A 47 -12.62 -17.30 7.39
N SER A 48 -13.17 -18.48 7.67
CA SER A 48 -14.31 -18.61 8.58
C SER A 48 -13.89 -18.42 10.04
N THR A 49 -12.68 -18.86 10.38
CA THR A 49 -12.14 -18.81 11.75
C THR A 49 -10.74 -18.22 11.78
N VAL A 50 -10.35 -17.68 12.94
CA VAL A 50 -9.00 -17.15 13.16
C VAL A 50 -7.95 -18.26 13.04
N ALA A 51 -8.25 -19.48 13.51
CA ALA A 51 -7.35 -20.63 13.43
C ALA A 51 -6.97 -21.03 12.00
N GLU A 52 -7.87 -20.84 11.02
CA GLU A 52 -7.56 -21.05 9.60
C GLU A 52 -6.57 -20.02 9.07
N MET A 53 -6.76 -18.76 9.48
CA MET A 53 -5.92 -17.62 9.10
C MET A 53 -4.53 -17.68 9.77
N GLU A 54 -4.43 -18.22 10.97
CA GLU A 54 -3.18 -18.32 11.75
C GLU A 54 -2.06 -19.04 11.01
N LYS A 55 -2.38 -19.95 10.09
CA LYS A 55 -1.40 -20.71 9.29
C LYS A 55 -0.53 -19.83 8.39
N TYR A 56 -0.97 -18.60 8.13
CA TYR A 56 -0.32 -17.65 7.24
C TYR A 56 0.49 -16.58 8.00
N PHE A 57 0.49 -16.60 9.34
CA PHE A 57 1.29 -15.69 10.15
C PHE A 57 2.60 -16.33 10.60
N GLU A 58 3.67 -15.55 10.60
CA GLU A 58 4.91 -15.94 11.25
C GLU A 58 4.71 -16.02 12.77
N THR A 59 5.12 -17.13 13.39
CA THR A 59 4.99 -17.38 14.83
C THR A 59 5.43 -16.21 15.74
N PRO A 60 6.57 -15.53 15.52
CA PRO A 60 6.99 -14.42 16.38
C PRO A 60 6.11 -13.18 16.25
N LEU A 61 5.44 -12.99 15.11
CA LEU A 61 4.59 -11.83 14.86
C LEU A 61 3.16 -12.03 15.36
N LYS A 62 2.85 -13.22 15.88
CA LYS A 62 1.51 -13.56 16.33
C LYS A 62 1.16 -12.85 17.65
N PRO A 63 0.08 -12.05 17.68
CA PRO A 63 -0.43 -11.43 18.89
C PRO A 63 -0.80 -12.39 20.02
N THR A 64 -0.63 -11.95 21.26
CA THR A 64 -1.13 -12.63 22.46
C THR A 64 -2.64 -12.89 22.42
N LEU A 65 -3.43 -11.96 21.85
CA LEU A 65 -4.88 -12.12 21.66
C LEU A 65 -5.25 -13.37 20.84
N TYR A 66 -4.37 -13.79 19.95
CA TYR A 66 -4.55 -14.98 19.12
C TYR A 66 -3.77 -16.18 19.67
N GLY A 67 -3.17 -16.09 20.86
CA GLY A 67 -2.36 -17.17 21.44
C GLY A 67 -0.90 -17.20 20.96
N GLY A 68 -0.37 -16.08 20.48
CA GLY A 68 1.04 -15.89 20.20
C GLY A 68 1.80 -15.19 21.34
N ALA A 69 3.03 -14.74 21.05
CA ALA A 69 3.91 -14.11 22.03
C ALA A 69 3.97 -12.57 21.91
N LEU A 70 3.50 -11.99 20.81
CA LEU A 70 3.61 -10.55 20.56
C LEU A 70 2.59 -9.77 21.40
N ASN A 71 3.07 -8.87 22.25
CA ASN A 71 2.22 -7.91 22.94
C ASN A 71 1.81 -6.78 21.98
N LEU A 72 0.54 -6.76 21.58
CA LEU A 72 0.01 -5.76 20.64
C LEU A 72 0.02 -4.33 21.19
N GLU A 73 -0.15 -4.14 22.50
CA GLU A 73 -0.16 -2.79 23.08
C GLU A 73 1.23 -2.17 23.03
N GLU A 74 2.25 -2.96 23.31
CA GLU A 74 3.65 -2.57 23.16
C GLU A 74 4.02 -2.33 21.70
N ALA A 75 3.71 -3.27 20.81
CA ALA A 75 3.96 -3.12 19.38
C ALA A 75 3.27 -1.87 18.79
N ASN A 76 2.05 -1.57 19.23
CA ASN A 76 1.32 -0.38 18.81
C ASN A 76 1.99 0.90 19.32
N ARG A 77 2.43 0.95 20.58
CA ARG A 77 3.17 2.09 21.12
C ARG A 77 4.48 2.32 20.37
N ASP A 78 5.20 1.26 20.05
CA ASP A 78 6.46 1.34 19.28
C ASP A 78 6.21 1.81 17.85
N LEU A 79 5.13 1.36 17.21
CA LEU A 79 4.70 1.84 15.90
C LEU A 79 4.40 3.35 15.92
N TRP A 80 3.65 3.83 16.91
CA TRP A 80 3.36 5.25 17.07
C TRP A 80 4.63 6.07 17.31
N LYS A 81 5.53 5.58 18.16
CA LYS A 81 6.82 6.22 18.39
C LYS A 81 7.61 6.34 17.08
N ARG A 82 7.65 5.28 16.27
CA ARG A 82 8.30 5.29 14.96
C ARG A 82 7.66 6.32 14.01
N PHE A 83 6.34 6.46 14.00
CA PHE A 83 5.68 7.49 13.19
C PHE A 83 6.09 8.89 13.62
N GLU A 84 6.19 9.16 14.92
CA GLU A 84 6.65 10.45 15.43
C GLU A 84 8.12 10.70 15.05
N GLU A 85 8.99 9.69 15.18
CA GLU A 85 10.41 9.79 14.78
C GLU A 85 10.58 10.05 13.27
N GLN A 86 9.67 9.56 12.44
CA GLN A 86 9.69 9.75 10.99
C GLN A 86 8.95 11.02 10.54
N ARG A 87 8.35 11.79 11.46
CA ARG A 87 7.54 12.95 11.13
C ARG A 87 8.24 13.95 10.22
N GLU A 88 9.48 14.31 10.55
CA GLU A 88 10.24 15.29 9.75
C GLU A 88 10.62 14.74 8.37
N VAL A 89 10.84 13.42 8.24
CA VAL A 89 11.03 12.78 6.93
C VAL A 89 9.76 12.90 6.10
N VAL A 90 8.60 12.57 6.67
CA VAL A 90 7.31 12.66 5.99
C VAL A 90 7.00 14.09 5.55
N LEU A 91 7.21 15.09 6.42
CA LEU A 91 7.05 16.50 6.05
C LEU A 91 8.09 16.97 5.03
N GLY A 92 9.28 16.38 5.04
CA GLY A 92 10.30 16.61 4.03
C GLY A 92 9.88 16.12 2.65
N LEU A 93 9.08 15.03 2.57
CA LEU A 93 8.56 14.52 1.30
C LEU A 93 7.66 15.54 0.59
N ASP A 94 6.96 16.42 1.32
CA ASP A 94 6.16 17.50 0.72
C ASP A 94 7.02 18.52 -0.03
N ARG A 95 8.31 18.62 0.32
CA ARG A 95 9.30 19.50 -0.33
C ARG A 95 10.20 18.76 -1.30
N MET A 96 9.96 17.46 -1.51
CA MET A 96 10.77 16.66 -2.42
C MET A 96 10.45 17.06 -3.86
N GLU A 97 11.45 17.63 -4.53
CA GLU A 97 11.37 18.00 -5.94
C GLU A 97 12.28 17.08 -6.76
N ILE A 98 11.92 16.88 -8.03
CA ILE A 98 12.79 16.16 -8.98
C ILE A 98 13.85 17.14 -9.45
N ASP A 99 15.12 16.76 -9.35
CA ASP A 99 16.24 17.52 -9.93
C ASP A 99 16.18 17.42 -11.46
N LEU A 100 15.45 18.35 -12.08
CA LEU A 100 15.22 18.36 -13.52
C LEU A 100 16.52 18.55 -14.31
N ASP A 101 17.50 19.27 -13.78
CA ASP A 101 18.78 19.50 -14.46
C ASP A 101 19.58 18.20 -14.55
N TYR A 102 19.67 17.47 -13.44
CA TYR A 102 20.32 16.16 -13.40
C TYR A 102 19.61 15.15 -14.31
N TYR A 103 18.28 15.04 -14.19
CA TYR A 103 17.54 14.00 -14.90
C TYR A 103 17.30 14.31 -16.39
N SER A 104 17.17 15.58 -16.80
CA SER A 104 17.05 15.95 -18.22
C SER A 104 18.27 15.57 -19.05
N SER A 105 19.47 15.57 -18.46
CA SER A 105 20.70 15.13 -19.14
C SER A 105 20.77 13.63 -19.40
N ARG A 106 20.00 12.83 -18.65
CA ARG A 106 20.08 11.36 -18.62
C ARG A 106 18.85 10.70 -19.24
N TRP A 107 17.74 11.42 -19.24
CA TRP A 107 16.54 11.05 -19.97
C TRP A 107 16.61 11.68 -21.36
N ASN A 108 16.83 10.86 -22.39
CA ASN A 108 16.79 11.32 -23.78
C ASN A 108 15.34 11.67 -24.18
N PHE A 109 14.84 12.83 -23.74
CA PHE A 109 13.56 13.36 -24.22
C PHE A 109 13.78 14.08 -25.53
N GLU A 110 13.75 13.35 -26.63
CA GLU A 110 13.59 13.99 -27.93
C GLU A 110 12.22 14.70 -27.96
N GLY A 111 12.24 16.02 -28.02
CA GLY A 111 11.07 16.86 -28.34
C GLY A 111 10.18 17.29 -27.17
N THR A 112 10.71 17.51 -25.96
CA THR A 112 9.94 18.16 -24.87
C THR A 112 10.77 19.27 -24.25
N THR A 113 10.23 20.49 -24.22
CA THR A 113 10.93 21.67 -23.71
C THR A 113 10.94 21.67 -22.17
N PRO A 114 11.94 22.29 -21.51
CA PRO A 114 12.02 22.35 -20.05
C PRO A 114 10.74 22.87 -19.37
N ASP A 115 10.03 23.80 -20.02
CA ASP A 115 8.76 24.37 -19.54
C ASP A 115 7.63 23.33 -19.56
N GLU A 116 7.58 22.45 -20.56
CA GLU A 116 6.61 21.35 -20.63
C GLU A 116 6.92 20.26 -19.59
N ILE A 117 8.20 20.04 -19.29
CA ILE A 117 8.67 19.13 -18.24
C ILE A 117 8.23 19.65 -16.86
N ALA A 118 8.48 20.94 -16.58
CA ALA A 118 8.10 21.60 -15.33
C ALA A 118 6.57 21.69 -15.15
N ALA A 119 5.80 21.81 -16.24
CA ALA A 119 4.34 21.81 -16.22
C ALA A 119 3.71 20.40 -16.04
N GLY A 120 4.51 19.37 -15.78
CA GLY A 120 4.02 18.02 -15.47
C GLY A 120 3.57 17.21 -16.69
N ALA A 121 3.90 17.62 -17.92
CA ALA A 121 3.57 16.86 -19.14
C ALA A 121 4.22 15.46 -19.16
N MET A 122 5.29 15.27 -18.38
CA MET A 122 6.01 14.00 -18.20
C MET A 122 5.15 12.91 -17.57
N PHE A 123 4.37 13.27 -16.55
CA PHE A 123 3.50 12.31 -15.85
C PHE A 123 2.35 11.82 -16.75
N LYS A 124 1.89 12.66 -17.69
CA LYS A 124 0.89 12.25 -18.70
C LYS A 124 1.41 11.17 -19.65
N ARG A 125 2.70 11.19 -20.01
CA ARG A 125 3.30 10.17 -20.89
C ARG A 125 3.63 8.87 -20.15
N LEU A 126 3.96 8.94 -18.86
CA LEU A 126 4.15 7.75 -18.01
C LEU A 126 2.83 7.00 -17.74
N SER A 127 1.69 7.67 -17.81
CA SER A 127 0.36 7.07 -17.65
C SER A 127 -0.12 6.24 -18.86
N MET A 128 0.68 6.11 -19.92
CA MET A 128 0.32 5.40 -21.17
C MET A 128 1.03 4.04 -21.35
N CYS A 129 1.43 3.38 -20.25
CA CYS A 129 1.88 1.98 -20.29
C CYS A 129 1.11 1.12 -19.29
#